data_AF-A0AAP0NBL9-F1
#
_entry.id   AF-A0AAP0NBL9-F1
#
_cell.length_a   1.000
_cell.length_b   1.000
_cell.length_c   1.000
_cell.angle_alpha   90.00
_cell.angle_beta   90.00
_cell.angle_gamma   90.00
#
_symmetry.space_group_name_H-M   'P 1'
#
loop_
_entity.id
_entity.type
_entity.pdbx_description
1 polymer ?
#
loop_
_entity_poly.entity_id
_entity_poly.type
_entity_poly.pdbx_seq_one_letter_code
_entity_poly.pdbx_strand_id
1 'polypeptide(L)'
;MGPERNPKTTRLLGLFWITRNPRLLRAGLGHNYAIQSIEQRGSSQIFNFTVLSSRKQIKGSMPPVAPRSGDAIFANVERVNAELFTLTYGAIVRQLLTDLEEVEEVNKQLDQMGYNIGIRLVDEFLAKSNVSRCVDFKETADVIAKVGFKMFLGVTASVTNWDADGTSCSFVLEDNPLVDFVELPDTCQGLYYCNILSGVIRGALEMVSMKTEVTWVRDMLRGDDAFELQVKLLKQVPEEYPYKDDE
;
A
#
# COMPACT_ATOMS: atom_id res chain seq x y z
N MET A 1 18.79 65.93 -14.94
CA MET A 1 17.70 66.00 -13.95
C MET A 1 16.67 64.96 -14.31
N GLY A 2 16.73 63.79 -13.66
CA GLY A 2 15.84 62.66 -13.87
C GLY A 2 15.48 62.06 -12.51
N PRO A 3 14.27 61.53 -12.32
CA PRO A 3 13.56 61.59 -11.05
C PRO A 3 14.14 60.60 -10.04
N GLU A 4 14.42 61.13 -8.86
CA GLU A 4 14.87 60.42 -7.67
C GLU A 4 13.73 59.51 -7.18
N ARG A 5 13.81 58.21 -7.50
CA ARG A 5 12.81 57.23 -7.04
C ARG A 5 13.00 56.95 -5.56
N ASN A 6 12.03 57.43 -4.78
CA ASN A 6 11.95 57.24 -3.34
C ASN A 6 11.96 55.74 -2.96
N PRO A 7 12.87 55.28 -2.09
CA PRO A 7 13.07 53.87 -1.73
C PRO A 7 11.88 53.21 -1.00
N LYS A 8 10.86 53.99 -0.60
CA LYS A 8 9.64 53.46 0.02
C LYS A 8 8.70 52.77 -0.99
N THR A 9 8.73 53.14 -2.27
CA THR A 9 7.82 52.59 -3.30
C THR A 9 8.25 51.18 -3.76
N THR A 10 9.53 50.84 -3.70
CA THR A 10 10.07 49.53 -4.10
C THR A 10 9.76 48.42 -3.09
N ARG A 11 9.64 48.75 -1.79
CA ARG A 11 9.24 47.79 -0.75
C ARG A 11 7.77 47.36 -0.88
N LEU A 12 6.90 48.24 -1.37
CA LEU A 12 5.47 47.94 -1.56
C LEU A 12 5.21 46.99 -2.73
N LEU A 13 6.01 47.05 -3.79
CA LEU A 13 5.87 46.14 -4.94
C LEU A 13 6.32 44.71 -4.63
N GLY A 14 7.31 44.53 -3.75
CA GLY A 14 7.76 43.20 -3.30
C GLY A 14 6.72 42.48 -2.44
N LEU A 15 6.00 43.19 -1.57
CA LEU A 15 4.88 42.61 -0.82
C LEU A 15 3.66 42.32 -1.72
N PHE A 16 3.46 43.08 -2.79
CA PHE A 16 2.30 42.90 -3.70
C PHE A 16 2.42 41.64 -4.58
N TRP A 17 3.64 41.14 -4.83
CA TRP A 17 3.87 39.90 -5.58
C TRP A 17 3.59 38.64 -4.75
N ILE A 18 3.75 38.73 -3.42
CA ILE A 18 3.47 37.62 -2.48
C ILE A 18 1.96 37.44 -2.27
N THR A 19 1.15 38.51 -2.37
CA THR A 19 -0.30 38.45 -2.13
C THR A 19 -1.15 38.02 -3.33
N ARG A 20 -0.58 37.89 -4.54
CA ARG A 20 -1.35 37.56 -5.76
C ARG A 20 -1.14 36.14 -6.30
N ASN A 21 -0.42 35.26 -5.60
CA ASN A 21 -0.17 33.89 -6.03
C ASN A 21 -0.79 32.86 -5.06
N PRO A 22 -2.01 32.34 -5.33
CA PRO A 22 -2.77 31.52 -4.38
C PRO A 22 -2.19 30.13 -4.10
N ARG A 23 -1.14 29.70 -4.84
CA ARG A 23 -0.53 28.38 -4.68
C ARG A 23 0.44 28.27 -3.50
N LEU A 24 0.93 29.39 -2.96
CA LEU A 24 1.87 29.39 -1.83
C LEU A 24 1.20 29.41 -0.45
N LEU A 25 -0.11 29.71 -0.36
CA LEU A 25 -0.83 29.68 0.93
C LEU A 25 -1.32 28.28 1.36
N ARG A 26 -1.31 27.28 0.48
CA ARG A 26 -1.78 25.91 0.80
C ARG A 26 -0.71 24.95 1.30
N ALA A 27 0.57 25.29 1.16
CA ALA A 27 1.64 24.58 1.86
C ALA A 27 1.91 25.35 3.15
N GLY A 28 1.50 24.82 4.30
CA GLY A 28 1.63 25.45 5.62
C GLY A 28 3.08 25.67 6.08
N LEU A 29 3.85 26.47 5.34
CA LEU A 29 5.21 26.87 5.65
C LEU A 29 5.17 28.22 6.37
N GLY A 30 4.72 28.17 7.63
CA GLY A 30 4.98 29.24 8.58
C GLY A 30 6.47 29.28 8.92
N HIS A 31 7.07 30.46 8.79
CA HIS A 31 8.36 30.88 9.36
C HIS A 31 9.62 30.11 8.90
N ASN A 32 10.45 30.77 8.06
CA ASN A 32 11.91 30.91 8.21
C ASN A 32 12.60 31.33 6.90
N TYR A 33 12.44 32.58 6.48
CA TYR A 33 13.33 33.20 5.49
C TYR A 33 14.02 34.40 6.15
N ALA A 34 15.35 34.38 6.22
CA ALA A 34 16.15 35.51 6.72
C ALA A 34 17.11 35.97 5.62
N ILE A 35 17.12 37.28 5.33
CA ILE A 35 18.03 37.91 4.37
C ILE A 35 19.38 38.09 5.06
N GLN A 36 20.44 37.45 4.53
CA GLN A 36 21.74 37.41 5.21
C GLN A 36 22.72 38.51 4.74
N SER A 37 22.58 39.03 3.52
CA SER A 37 23.39 40.19 3.07
C SER A 37 22.75 40.92 1.87
N ILE A 38 23.09 42.20 1.73
CA ILE A 38 22.77 43.04 0.58
C ILE A 38 24.10 43.55 0.05
N GLU A 39 24.45 43.20 -1.19
CA GLU A 39 25.70 43.66 -1.82
C GLU A 39 25.35 44.51 -3.05
N GLN A 40 25.85 45.75 -3.11
CA GLN A 40 25.70 46.62 -4.26
C GLN A 40 26.90 46.45 -5.20
N ARG A 41 26.64 46.00 -6.44
CA ARG A 41 27.57 46.13 -7.56
C ARG A 41 26.95 47.01 -8.63
N GLY A 42 27.33 48.28 -8.66
CA GLY A 42 26.83 49.26 -9.62
C GLY A 42 25.33 49.57 -9.46
N SER A 43 24.67 49.95 -10.57
CA SER A 43 23.27 50.44 -10.58
C SER A 43 22.19 49.35 -10.52
N SER A 44 22.51 48.12 -10.12
CA SER A 44 21.54 47.03 -9.99
C SER A 44 21.74 46.27 -8.68
N GLN A 45 20.66 46.12 -7.90
CA GLN A 45 20.67 45.31 -6.68
C GLN A 45 20.26 43.88 -7.01
N ILE A 46 21.12 42.92 -6.65
CA ILE A 46 20.87 41.48 -6.79
C ILE A 46 20.63 40.92 -5.40
N PHE A 47 19.50 40.22 -5.23
CA PHE A 47 19.12 39.59 -3.96
C PHE A 47 19.56 38.13 -3.96
N ASN A 48 20.57 37.81 -3.15
CA ASN A 48 20.96 36.42 -2.89
C ASN A 48 20.14 35.87 -1.73
N PHE A 49 19.25 34.93 -2.02
CA PHE A 49 18.53 34.16 -1.01
C PHE A 49 19.28 32.87 -0.73
N THR A 50 19.76 32.70 0.50
CA THR A 50 20.26 31.41 0.98
C THR A 50 19.19 30.80 1.88
N VAL A 51 18.78 29.56 1.59
CA VAL A 51 17.93 28.78 2.49
C VAL A 51 18.77 28.41 3.71
N LEU A 52 18.57 29.13 4.82
CA LEU A 52 19.11 28.75 6.12
C LEU A 52 18.38 27.49 6.60
N SER A 53 18.93 26.33 6.24
CA SER A 53 18.63 25.08 6.93
C SER A 53 19.13 25.22 8.37
N SER A 54 18.27 25.72 9.25
CA SER A 54 18.48 25.56 10.69
C SER A 54 18.37 24.08 11.01
N ARG A 55 19.51 23.37 10.94
CA ARG A 55 19.74 22.14 11.70
C ARG A 55 19.69 22.51 13.19
N LYS A 56 18.48 22.71 13.70
CA LYS A 56 18.22 22.41 15.10
C LYS A 56 18.46 20.92 15.21
N GLN A 57 19.54 20.52 15.88
CA GLN A 57 19.68 19.16 16.39
C GLN A 57 18.49 18.89 17.30
N ILE A 58 17.38 18.44 16.72
CA ILE A 58 16.40 17.66 17.44
C ILE A 58 17.12 16.33 17.64
N LYS A 59 17.74 16.15 18.82
CA LYS A 59 17.96 14.82 19.39
C LYS A 59 16.58 14.22 19.68
N GLY A 60 15.87 13.90 18.62
CA GLY A 60 14.90 12.83 18.60
C GLY A 60 15.59 11.80 17.74
N SER A 61 16.03 10.70 18.34
CA SER A 61 16.00 9.46 17.60
C SER A 61 14.63 9.43 16.92
N MET A 62 14.56 9.55 15.59
CA MET A 62 13.38 9.02 14.93
C MET A 62 13.38 7.56 15.36
N PRO A 63 12.41 7.11 16.16
CA PRO A 63 12.24 5.67 16.27
C PRO A 63 12.06 5.19 14.82
N PRO A 64 12.51 3.98 14.47
CA PRO A 64 12.02 3.36 13.24
C PRO A 64 10.50 3.58 13.23
N VAL A 65 9.96 4.15 12.15
CA VAL A 65 8.51 4.33 12.01
C VAL A 65 7.97 2.91 12.06
N ALA A 66 7.57 2.48 13.26
CA ALA A 66 7.04 1.15 13.45
C ALA A 66 5.84 1.03 12.53
N PRO A 67 5.68 -0.09 11.80
CA PRO A 67 4.48 -0.31 11.02
C PRO A 67 3.29 -0.02 11.93
N ARG A 68 2.36 0.82 11.47
CA ARG A 68 1.16 1.09 12.26
C ARG A 68 0.50 -0.26 12.54
N SER A 69 0.17 -0.54 13.80
CA SER A 69 -0.51 -1.78 14.16
C SER A 69 -1.70 -1.97 13.21
N GLY A 70 -1.89 -3.19 12.69
CA GLY A 70 -2.99 -3.52 11.79
C GLY A 70 -4.34 -3.04 12.33
N ASP A 71 -4.50 -3.05 13.66
CA ASP A 71 -5.67 -2.52 14.37
C ASP A 71 -5.91 -1.01 14.16
N ALA A 72 -4.86 -0.20 14.15
CA ALA A 72 -4.95 1.25 13.97
C ALA A 72 -5.28 1.63 12.52
N ILE A 73 -4.83 0.82 11.55
CA ILE A 73 -5.18 1.00 10.14
C ILE A 73 -6.62 0.53 9.93
N PHE A 74 -6.96 -0.66 10.44
CA PHE A 74 -8.31 -1.22 10.37
C PHE A 74 -9.34 -0.22 10.91
N ALA A 75 -9.08 0.42 12.06
CA ALA A 75 -9.98 1.42 12.65
C ALA A 75 -10.25 2.66 11.79
N ASN A 76 -9.32 3.03 10.89
CA ASN A 76 -9.41 4.24 10.06
C ASN A 76 -9.89 3.96 8.62
N VAL A 77 -10.07 2.70 8.24
CA VAL A 77 -10.64 2.33 6.94
C VAL A 77 -12.16 2.44 7.02
N GLU A 78 -12.76 3.09 6.02
CA GLU A 78 -14.21 3.11 5.85
C GLU A 78 -14.69 1.69 5.60
N ARG A 79 -15.46 1.14 6.53
CA ARG A 79 -15.90 -0.26 6.46
C ARG A 79 -17.31 -0.34 5.91
N VAL A 80 -17.47 -1.24 4.96
CA VAL A 80 -18.76 -1.80 4.59
C VAL A 80 -19.09 -2.94 5.56
N ASN A 81 -20.37 -3.22 5.80
CA ASN A 81 -20.76 -4.36 6.64
C ASN A 81 -20.14 -5.66 6.07
N ALA A 82 -19.41 -6.41 6.92
CA ALA A 82 -18.78 -7.67 6.54
C ALA A 82 -19.81 -8.67 5.99
N GLU A 83 -21.02 -8.69 6.54
CA GLU A 83 -22.11 -9.55 6.05
C GLU A 83 -22.51 -9.20 4.62
N LEU A 84 -22.54 -7.91 4.27
CA LEU A 84 -22.85 -7.49 2.90
C LEU A 84 -21.77 -7.98 1.93
N PHE A 85 -20.51 -7.94 2.35
CA PHE A 85 -19.40 -8.45 1.55
C PHE A 85 -19.49 -9.97 1.37
N THR A 86 -19.72 -10.73 2.43
CA THR A 86 -19.86 -12.19 2.38
C THR A 86 -21.06 -12.61 1.53
N LEU A 87 -22.21 -11.96 1.66
CA LEU A 87 -23.39 -12.25 0.84
C LEU A 87 -23.17 -11.91 -0.64
N THR A 88 -22.51 -10.78 -0.92
CA THR A 88 -22.16 -10.38 -2.30
C THR A 88 -21.19 -11.38 -2.92
N TYR A 89 -20.18 -11.81 -2.15
CA TYR A 89 -19.23 -12.82 -2.60
C TYR A 89 -19.92 -14.16 -2.90
N GLY A 90 -20.80 -14.62 -2.00
CA GLY A 90 -21.60 -15.81 -2.22
C GLY A 90 -22.48 -15.73 -3.46
N ALA A 91 -23.07 -14.57 -3.75
CA ALA A 91 -23.82 -14.35 -4.98
C ALA A 91 -22.93 -14.44 -6.23
N ILE A 92 -21.72 -13.88 -6.20
CA ILE A 92 -20.74 -13.99 -7.30
C ILE A 92 -20.35 -15.45 -7.52
N VAL A 93 -19.98 -16.19 -6.47
CA VAL A 93 -19.60 -17.60 -6.60
C VAL A 93 -20.76 -18.44 -7.14
N ARG A 94 -21.99 -18.21 -6.66
CA ARG A 94 -23.18 -18.90 -7.17
C ARG A 94 -23.44 -18.58 -8.64
N GLN A 95 -23.26 -17.32 -9.05
CA GLN A 95 -23.42 -16.91 -10.44
C GLN A 95 -22.39 -17.64 -11.33
N LEU A 96 -21.12 -17.68 -10.92
CA LEU A 96 -20.07 -18.40 -11.66
C LEU A 96 -20.36 -19.90 -11.77
N LEU A 97 -20.82 -20.54 -10.70
CA LEU A 97 -21.22 -21.95 -10.70
C LEU A 97 -22.44 -22.23 -11.61
N THR A 98 -23.26 -21.21 -11.87
CA THR A 98 -24.41 -21.33 -12.79
C THR A 98 -23.99 -21.10 -14.24
N ASP A 99 -23.04 -20.19 -14.45
CA ASP A 99 -22.55 -19.81 -15.78
C ASP A 99 -21.47 -20.77 -16.33
N LEU A 100 -20.76 -21.46 -15.45
CA LEU A 100 -19.66 -22.37 -15.78
C LEU A 100 -20.00 -23.79 -15.31
N GLU A 101 -20.00 -24.74 -16.24
CA GLU A 101 -20.30 -26.15 -15.96
C GLU A 101 -19.15 -26.85 -15.20
N GLU A 102 -17.92 -26.38 -15.39
CA GLU A 102 -16.70 -26.98 -14.83
C GLU A 102 -16.19 -26.17 -13.64
N VAL A 103 -16.05 -26.84 -12.48
CA VAL A 103 -15.59 -26.23 -11.23
C VAL A 103 -14.15 -25.70 -11.34
N GLU A 104 -13.33 -26.34 -12.18
CA GLU A 104 -11.96 -25.88 -12.43
C GLU A 104 -11.94 -24.49 -13.10
N GLU A 105 -12.87 -24.23 -14.02
CA GLU A 105 -12.99 -22.92 -14.67
C GLU A 105 -13.49 -21.85 -13.69
N VAL A 106 -14.37 -22.22 -12.76
CA VAL A 106 -14.78 -21.33 -11.66
C VAL A 106 -13.58 -20.94 -10.80
N ASN A 107 -12.73 -21.91 -10.44
CA ASN A 107 -11.52 -21.65 -9.66
C ASN A 107 -10.58 -20.69 -10.41
N LYS A 108 -10.35 -20.89 -11.71
CA LYS A 108 -9.52 -20.01 -12.55
C LYS A 108 -10.08 -18.59 -12.59
N GLN A 109 -11.39 -18.46 -12.75
CA GLN A 109 -12.05 -17.15 -12.77
C GLN A 109 -11.97 -16.44 -11.41
N LEU A 110 -12.17 -17.15 -10.31
CA LEU A 110 -12.02 -16.60 -8.96
C LEU A 110 -10.59 -16.10 -8.70
N ASP A 111 -9.57 -16.87 -9.10
CA ASP A 111 -8.17 -16.44 -8.98
C ASP A 111 -7.90 -15.20 -9.85
N GLN A 112 -8.38 -15.19 -11.09
CA GLN A 112 -8.18 -14.07 -12.01
C GLN A 112 -8.88 -12.79 -11.53
N MET A 113 -10.08 -12.91 -10.98
CA MET A 113 -10.77 -11.78 -10.32
C MET A 113 -9.99 -11.29 -9.12
N GLY A 114 -9.51 -12.21 -8.26
CA GLY A 114 -8.68 -11.88 -7.12
C GLY A 114 -7.42 -11.14 -7.52
N TYR A 115 -6.73 -11.59 -8.57
CA TYR A 115 -5.54 -10.95 -9.10
C TYR A 115 -5.77 -9.50 -9.52
N ASN A 116 -6.83 -9.25 -10.30
CA ASN A 116 -7.19 -7.91 -10.75
C ASN A 116 -7.60 -6.98 -9.59
N ILE A 117 -8.12 -7.56 -8.50
CA ILE A 117 -8.40 -6.83 -7.27
C ILE A 117 -7.08 -6.53 -6.53
N GLY A 118 -6.21 -7.53 -6.36
CA GLY A 118 -4.93 -7.43 -5.67
C GLY A 118 -4.01 -6.35 -6.24
N ILE A 119 -3.90 -6.27 -7.57
CA ILE A 119 -3.09 -5.23 -8.24
C ILE A 119 -3.56 -3.80 -7.93
N ARG A 120 -4.85 -3.61 -7.60
CA ARG A 120 -5.43 -2.29 -7.26
C ARG A 120 -5.41 -2.04 -5.76
N LEU A 121 -5.60 -3.08 -4.96
CA LEU A 121 -5.63 -2.99 -3.49
C LEU A 121 -4.27 -2.61 -2.90
N VAL A 122 -3.18 -3.04 -3.54
CA VAL A 122 -1.81 -2.77 -3.03
C VAL A 122 -1.49 -1.28 -2.93
N ASP A 123 -1.97 -0.45 -3.87
CA ASP A 123 -1.76 1.01 -3.82
C ASP A 123 -2.42 1.62 -2.57
N GLU A 124 -3.65 1.19 -2.27
CA GLU A 124 -4.37 1.61 -1.07
C GLU A 124 -3.72 1.08 0.20
N PHE A 125 -3.24 -0.16 0.18
CA PHE A 125 -2.50 -0.77 1.28
C PHE A 125 -1.24 0.03 1.61
N LEU A 126 -0.41 0.35 0.61
CA LEU A 126 0.83 1.12 0.81
C LEU A 126 0.54 2.55 1.27
N ALA A 127 -0.51 3.17 0.74
CA ALA A 127 -0.89 4.53 1.11
C ALA A 127 -1.37 4.66 2.57
N LYS A 128 -2.06 3.63 3.11
CA LYS A 128 -2.68 3.68 4.45
C LYS A 128 -1.85 2.98 5.54
N SER A 129 -1.01 2.01 5.18
CA SER A 129 -0.27 1.20 6.16
C SER A 129 0.99 1.87 6.71
N ASN A 130 1.50 2.92 6.05
CA ASN A 130 2.81 3.53 6.34
C ASN A 130 3.98 2.52 6.34
N VAL A 131 3.81 1.37 5.69
CA VAL A 131 4.87 0.37 5.57
C VAL A 131 5.90 0.88 4.56
N SER A 132 7.17 0.92 4.97
CA SER A 132 8.29 1.14 4.03
C SER A 132 8.37 -0.04 3.07
N ARG A 133 8.76 0.20 1.81
CA ARG A 133 8.90 -0.84 0.78
C ARG A 133 9.70 -2.04 1.34
N CYS A 134 9.02 -3.18 1.50
CA CYS A 134 9.64 -4.40 2.00
C CYS A 134 10.67 -4.91 0.99
N VAL A 135 11.89 -5.21 1.46
CA VAL A 135 12.98 -5.70 0.61
C VAL A 135 12.99 -7.24 0.60
N ASP A 136 12.71 -7.84 1.76
CA ASP A 136 12.76 -9.28 1.95
C ASP A 136 11.36 -9.91 1.86
N PHE A 137 11.27 -11.04 1.16
CA PHE A 137 10.01 -11.79 1.03
C PHE A 137 9.44 -12.23 2.39
N LYS A 138 10.31 -12.55 3.36
CA LYS A 138 9.91 -12.88 4.74
C LYS A 138 9.19 -11.73 5.44
N GLU A 139 9.73 -10.53 5.32
CA GLU A 139 9.12 -9.33 5.90
C GLU A 139 7.79 -9.01 5.21
N THR A 140 7.74 -9.10 3.87
CA THR A 140 6.52 -8.90 3.09
C THR A 140 5.41 -9.86 3.52
N ALA A 141 5.74 -11.15 3.70
CA ALA A 141 4.78 -12.15 4.12
C ALA A 141 4.21 -11.84 5.51
N ASP A 142 5.06 -11.46 6.46
CA ASP A 142 4.64 -11.09 7.81
C ASP A 142 3.74 -9.83 7.83
N VAL A 143 4.07 -8.84 7.00
CA VAL A 143 3.26 -7.63 6.83
C VAL A 143 1.89 -7.97 6.25
N ILE A 144 1.83 -8.80 5.22
CA ILE A 144 0.55 -9.24 4.63
C ILE A 144 -0.28 -9.97 5.68
N ALA A 145 0.32 -10.90 6.42
CA ALA A 145 -0.36 -11.71 7.43
C ALA A 145 -0.94 -10.89 8.58
N LYS A 146 -0.18 -9.95 9.13
CA LYS A 146 -0.54 -9.18 10.33
C LYS A 146 -1.28 -7.89 10.02
N VAL A 147 -0.96 -7.24 8.90
CA VAL A 147 -1.50 -5.92 8.54
C VAL A 147 -2.48 -6.04 7.39
N GLY A 148 -2.14 -6.75 6.32
CA GLY A 148 -2.98 -6.89 5.12
C GLY A 148 -4.31 -7.56 5.42
N PHE A 149 -4.29 -8.79 5.93
CA PHE A 149 -5.51 -9.51 6.33
C PHE A 149 -6.33 -8.71 7.36
N LYS A 150 -5.65 -8.08 8.33
CA LYS A 150 -6.33 -7.30 9.37
C LYS A 150 -7.03 -6.09 8.80
N MET A 151 -6.41 -5.41 7.84
CA MET A 151 -6.95 -4.21 7.22
C MET A 151 -8.17 -4.50 6.34
N PHE A 152 -8.15 -5.58 5.56
CA PHE A 152 -9.20 -5.86 4.57
C PHE A 152 -10.30 -6.80 5.07
N LEU A 153 -9.93 -7.84 5.85
CA LEU A 153 -10.85 -8.87 6.32
C LEU A 153 -11.10 -8.79 7.84
N GLY A 154 -10.33 -7.99 8.58
CA GLY A 154 -10.47 -7.85 10.04
C GLY A 154 -9.86 -9.00 10.84
N VAL A 155 -9.30 -10.01 10.16
CA VAL A 155 -8.64 -11.19 10.74
C VAL A 155 -7.13 -11.10 10.58
N THR A 156 -6.37 -11.83 11.40
CA THR A 156 -4.92 -11.95 11.25
C THR A 156 -4.57 -13.35 10.78
N ALA A 157 -3.62 -13.47 9.86
CA ALA A 157 -3.05 -14.76 9.49
C ALA A 157 -1.73 -15.00 10.22
N SER A 158 -1.31 -16.26 10.31
CA SER A 158 0.03 -16.64 10.74
C SER A 158 0.85 -17.15 9.55
N VAL A 159 2.14 -16.83 9.51
CA VAL A 159 3.05 -17.35 8.46
C VAL A 159 3.87 -18.49 9.05
N THR A 160 3.77 -19.66 8.45
CA THR A 160 4.43 -20.91 8.88
C THR A 160 5.09 -21.61 7.70
N ASN A 161 5.67 -22.81 7.92
CA ASN A 161 6.20 -23.69 6.88
C ASN A 161 7.19 -23.01 5.92
N TRP A 162 8.12 -22.23 6.48
CA TRP A 162 9.19 -21.63 5.70
C TRP A 162 10.17 -22.69 5.19
N ASP A 163 10.49 -22.61 3.90
CA ASP A 163 11.57 -23.40 3.32
C ASP A 163 12.95 -22.89 3.78
N ALA A 164 13.98 -23.74 3.68
CA ALA A 164 15.35 -23.42 4.05
C ALA A 164 15.88 -22.20 3.30
N ASP A 165 15.50 -22.06 2.02
CA ASP A 165 15.88 -20.95 1.15
C ASP A 165 15.05 -19.68 1.42
N GLY A 166 14.00 -19.77 2.24
CA GLY A 166 13.13 -18.63 2.55
C GLY A 166 12.32 -18.14 1.35
N THR A 167 12.13 -18.98 0.33
CA THR A 167 11.40 -18.66 -0.90
C THR A 167 9.98 -19.19 -0.91
N SER A 168 9.60 -20.05 0.04
CA SER A 168 8.25 -20.60 0.17
C SER A 168 7.79 -20.50 1.62
N CYS A 169 6.51 -20.17 1.83
CA CYS A 169 5.87 -20.12 3.13
C CYS A 169 4.38 -20.45 3.03
N SER A 170 3.73 -20.69 4.16
CA SER A 170 2.29 -20.92 4.25
C SER A 170 1.61 -19.85 5.10
N PHE A 171 0.57 -19.23 4.57
CA PHE A 171 -0.37 -18.40 5.33
C PHE A 171 -1.46 -19.29 5.90
N VAL A 172 -1.58 -19.32 7.22
CA VAL A 172 -2.60 -20.08 7.94
C VAL A 172 -3.61 -19.10 8.55
N LEU A 173 -4.87 -19.27 8.17
CA LEU A 173 -6.01 -18.54 8.71
C LEU A 173 -6.89 -19.51 9.51
N GLU A 174 -7.13 -19.19 10.77
CA GLU A 174 -8.04 -19.94 11.64
C GLU A 174 -9.48 -19.46 11.47
N ASP A 175 -9.66 -18.14 11.30
CA ASP A 175 -10.97 -17.51 11.11
C ASP A 175 -11.04 -16.85 9.73
N ASN A 176 -12.10 -17.15 8.97
CA ASN A 176 -12.35 -16.55 7.68
C ASN A 176 -13.80 -16.07 7.54
N PRO A 177 -14.08 -14.76 7.59
CA PRO A 177 -15.44 -14.21 7.60
C PRO A 177 -16.19 -14.44 6.27
N LEU A 178 -15.50 -14.86 5.21
CA LEU A 178 -16.11 -15.19 3.93
C LEU A 178 -16.92 -16.49 3.98
N VAL A 179 -16.65 -17.37 4.95
CA VAL A 179 -17.25 -18.71 5.00
C VAL A 179 -18.33 -18.87 6.06
N ASP A 180 -18.60 -17.84 6.86
CA ASP A 180 -19.51 -17.90 8.03
C ASP A 180 -20.93 -18.41 7.72
N PHE A 181 -21.39 -18.28 6.47
CA PHE A 181 -22.73 -18.70 6.03
C PHE A 181 -22.69 -19.65 4.83
N VAL A 182 -21.56 -20.34 4.63
CA VAL A 182 -21.30 -21.11 3.42
C VAL A 182 -21.20 -22.60 3.76
N GLU A 183 -22.03 -23.39 3.11
CA GLU A 183 -21.92 -24.84 3.07
C GLU A 183 -21.80 -25.28 1.61
N LEU A 184 -20.76 -26.05 1.29
CA LEU A 184 -20.54 -26.55 -0.06
C LEU A 184 -21.34 -27.85 -0.27
N PRO A 185 -22.16 -27.94 -1.32
CA PRO A 185 -22.79 -29.21 -1.69
C PRO A 185 -21.77 -30.20 -2.26
N ASP A 186 -22.05 -31.50 -2.16
CA ASP A 186 -21.18 -32.59 -2.64
C ASP A 186 -20.85 -32.49 -4.14
N THR A 187 -21.70 -31.83 -4.91
CA THR A 187 -21.48 -31.57 -6.35
C THR A 187 -20.32 -30.61 -6.61
N CYS A 188 -19.87 -29.85 -5.60
CA CYS A 188 -18.87 -28.80 -5.72
C CYS A 188 -17.54 -29.13 -5.00
N GLN A 189 -17.22 -30.40 -4.75
CA GLN A 189 -16.03 -30.81 -3.99
C GLN A 189 -14.67 -30.39 -4.61
N GLY A 190 -14.64 -29.96 -5.88
CA GLY A 190 -13.45 -29.39 -6.51
C GLY A 190 -13.28 -27.88 -6.34
N LEU A 191 -14.24 -27.19 -5.72
CA LEU A 191 -14.29 -25.73 -5.65
C LEU A 191 -13.46 -25.23 -4.47
N TYR A 192 -12.52 -24.33 -4.75
CA TYR A 192 -11.91 -23.52 -3.72
C TYR A 192 -12.77 -22.29 -3.54
N TYR A 193 -13.71 -22.34 -2.59
CA TYR A 193 -14.66 -21.24 -2.39
C TYR A 193 -13.93 -19.92 -2.17
N CYS A 194 -12.80 -19.91 -1.45
CA CYS A 194 -12.02 -18.71 -1.18
C CYS A 194 -10.89 -18.46 -2.19
N ASN A 195 -10.89 -19.05 -3.39
CA ASN A 195 -9.80 -18.89 -4.37
C ASN A 195 -9.56 -17.44 -4.81
N ILE A 196 -10.48 -16.52 -4.51
CA ILE A 196 -10.22 -15.09 -4.71
C ILE A 196 -9.02 -14.60 -3.87
N LEU A 197 -8.78 -15.19 -2.69
CA LEU A 197 -7.70 -14.78 -1.80
C LEU A 197 -6.32 -15.13 -2.38
N SER A 198 -6.18 -16.28 -3.05
CA SER A 198 -4.93 -16.64 -3.72
C SER A 198 -4.59 -15.61 -4.80
N GLY A 199 -5.59 -15.24 -5.59
CA GLY A 199 -5.47 -14.22 -6.62
C GLY A 199 -5.07 -12.87 -6.04
N VAL A 200 -5.72 -12.42 -4.97
CA VAL A 200 -5.43 -11.13 -4.31
C VAL A 200 -3.99 -11.08 -3.84
N ILE A 201 -3.51 -12.12 -3.15
CA ILE A 201 -2.12 -12.20 -2.67
C ILE A 201 -1.16 -12.15 -3.85
N ARG A 202 -1.41 -12.94 -4.90
CA ARG A 202 -0.59 -12.99 -6.11
C ARG A 202 -0.49 -11.62 -6.79
N GLY A 203 -1.63 -10.94 -6.98
CA GLY A 203 -1.70 -9.63 -7.61
C GLY A 203 -1.02 -8.53 -6.78
N ALA A 204 -1.22 -8.55 -5.47
CA ALA A 204 -0.57 -7.59 -4.58
C ALA A 204 0.96 -7.77 -4.54
N LEU A 205 1.44 -9.02 -4.50
CA LEU A 205 2.87 -9.32 -4.50
C LEU A 205 3.54 -8.98 -5.84
N GLU A 206 2.85 -9.16 -6.97
CA GLU A 206 3.37 -8.82 -8.29
C GLU A 206 3.66 -7.31 -8.42
N MET A 207 2.82 -6.46 -7.83
CA MET A 207 2.98 -5.01 -7.84
C MET A 207 4.15 -4.51 -6.99
N VAL A 208 4.63 -5.31 -6.02
CA VAL A 208 5.88 -5.05 -5.29
C VAL A 208 7.06 -5.82 -5.90
N SER A 209 6.95 -6.17 -7.18
CA SER A 209 7.98 -6.87 -7.97
C SER A 209 8.37 -8.26 -7.45
N MET A 210 7.46 -8.92 -6.72
CA MET A 210 7.62 -10.29 -6.25
C MET A 210 6.62 -11.20 -6.99
N LYS A 211 7.09 -11.88 -8.03
CA LYS A 211 6.25 -12.84 -8.75
C LYS A 211 6.15 -14.12 -7.92
N THR A 212 4.94 -14.43 -7.48
CA THR A 212 4.65 -15.58 -6.62
C THR A 212 3.60 -16.51 -7.23
N GLU A 213 3.67 -17.76 -6.82
CA GLU A 213 2.65 -18.78 -7.05
C GLU A 213 1.93 -19.02 -5.72
N VAL A 214 0.60 -19.03 -5.73
CA VAL A 214 -0.22 -19.24 -4.53
C VAL A 214 -1.11 -20.45 -4.75
N THR A 215 -1.03 -21.43 -3.85
CA THR A 215 -1.79 -22.68 -3.94
C THR A 215 -2.47 -23.00 -2.60
N TRP A 216 -3.65 -23.60 -2.67
CA TRP A 216 -4.37 -24.06 -1.48
C TRP A 216 -3.83 -25.42 -1.04
N VAL A 217 -3.52 -25.54 0.26
CA VAL A 217 -3.03 -26.77 0.88
C VAL A 217 -4.09 -27.37 1.80
N ARG A 218 -4.76 -26.53 2.61
CA ARG A 218 -5.86 -26.93 3.50
C ARG A 218 -7.03 -25.97 3.39
N ASP A 219 -8.24 -26.50 3.47
CA ASP A 219 -9.49 -25.76 3.38
C ASP A 219 -10.54 -26.34 4.35
N MET A 220 -10.98 -25.53 5.32
CA MET A 220 -11.96 -25.96 6.33
C MET A 220 -13.31 -26.35 5.71
N LEU A 221 -13.67 -25.77 4.55
CA LEU A 221 -14.90 -26.15 3.84
C LEU A 221 -14.83 -27.56 3.24
N ARG A 222 -13.63 -28.13 3.18
CA ARG A 222 -13.35 -29.49 2.70
C ARG A 222 -13.08 -30.47 3.85
N GLY A 223 -13.21 -30.01 5.09
CA GLY A 223 -13.04 -30.82 6.31
C GLY A 223 -11.67 -30.71 6.98
N ASP A 224 -10.81 -29.78 6.56
CA ASP A 224 -9.56 -29.49 7.25
C ASP A 224 -9.78 -28.66 8.53
N ASP A 225 -8.73 -28.53 9.34
CA ASP A 225 -8.72 -27.83 10.63
C ASP A 225 -8.41 -26.33 10.53
N ALA A 226 -7.87 -25.87 9.40
CA ALA A 226 -7.55 -24.47 9.13
C ALA A 226 -7.51 -24.20 7.62
N PHE A 227 -7.55 -22.92 7.23
CA PHE A 227 -7.27 -22.49 5.87
C PHE A 227 -5.76 -22.28 5.69
N GLU A 228 -5.13 -23.02 4.77
CA GLU A 228 -3.70 -22.88 4.48
C GLU A 228 -3.45 -22.57 3.01
N LEU A 229 -2.85 -21.40 2.76
CA LEU A 229 -2.36 -21.00 1.44
C LEU A 229 -0.83 -21.05 1.41
N GLN A 230 -0.27 -21.90 0.57
CA GLN A 230 1.16 -21.89 0.29
C GLN A 230 1.48 -20.81 -0.74
N VAL A 231 2.50 -20.02 -0.46
CA VAL A 231 3.02 -18.96 -1.34
C VAL A 231 4.48 -19.23 -1.63
N LYS A 232 4.78 -19.41 -2.91
CA LYS A 232 6.12 -19.68 -3.42
C LYS A 232 6.60 -18.52 -4.29
N LEU A 233 7.74 -17.94 -3.93
CA LEU A 233 8.44 -16.93 -4.71
C LEU A 233 9.09 -17.58 -5.93
N LEU A 234 8.62 -17.18 -7.12
CA LEU A 234 9.17 -17.65 -8.39
C LEU A 234 10.31 -16.76 -8.87
N LYS A 235 10.11 -15.45 -8.81
CA LYS A 235 11.07 -14.47 -9.29
C LYS A 235 10.89 -13.15 -8.56
N GLN A 236 12.00 -12.59 -8.07
CA GLN A 236 12.05 -11.20 -7.65
C GLN A 236 12.62 -10.39 -8.82
N VAL A 237 11.86 -9.40 -9.31
CA VAL A 237 12.32 -8.49 -10.35
C VAL A 237 12.89 -7.26 -9.65
N PRO A 238 14.21 -6.98 -9.73
CA PRO A 238 14.72 -5.72 -9.24
C PRO A 238 14.16 -4.59 -10.10
N GLU A 239 13.66 -3.51 -9.48
CA GLU A 239 13.39 -2.27 -10.21
C GLU A 239 14.74 -1.74 -10.75
N GLU A 240 14.96 -1.83 -12.06
CA GLU A 240 16.03 -1.08 -12.71
C GLU A 240 15.65 0.41 -12.67
N TYR A 241 16.37 1.20 -11.88
CA TYR A 241 16.27 2.65 -11.93
C TYR A 241 16.90 3.15 -13.24
N PRO A 242 16.15 3.86 -14.11
CA PRO A 242 16.67 4.33 -15.40
C PRO A 242 17.64 5.51 -15.30
N TYR A 243 17.89 6.05 -14.10
CA TYR A 243 18.86 7.11 -13.90
C TYR A 243 20.19 6.52 -13.44
N LYS A 244 21.10 6.29 -14.40
CA LYS A 244 22.52 6.43 -14.09
C LYS A 244 22.73 7.91 -13.82
N ASP A 245 23.21 8.25 -12.63
CA ASP A 245 23.80 9.56 -12.39
C ASP A 245 25.02 9.62 -13.33
N ASP A 246 24.86 10.27 -14.47
CA ASP A 246 25.96 10.58 -15.38
C ASP A 246 26.89 11.55 -14.62
N GLU A 247 28.08 11.05 -14.26
CA GLU A 247 29.20 11.78 -13.64
C GLU A 247 29.67 12.99 -14.47
#